data_AF-A0A6M1YGJ7-F1
#
_entry.id   AF-A0A6M1YGJ7-F1
#
_cell.length_a   1.000
_cell.length_b   1.000
_cell.length_c   1.000
_cell.angle_alpha   90.00
_cell.angle_beta   90.00
_cell.angle_gamma   90.00
#
_symmetry.space_group_name_H-M   'P 1'
#
loop_
_entity.id
_entity.type
_entity.pdbx_description
1 polymer ?
#
loop_
_entity_poly.entity_id
_entity_poly.type
_entity_poly.pdbx_seq_one_letter_code
_entity_poly.pdbx_strand_id
1 'polypeptide(L)'
;MSKLRIIQCIAICLCLNQAYCQDLTQREYSPPSLADSIPPTNWDEVSDKKLEGYLQALIDMNYYESQVVVTVKEGVVYLSNLPKNKLLAKSIISYVKEHPGVKKVIVTDVPIEDPGRLAHGNRIKRVRGIWFPQNTTLFAPLIASPRQVKYSLGYRMGDEVVGKQATAISFGDDFPIFRWRQVWKWKGDFQISIEAGCWTLFSYDTKGKRVQDQFAEHFNTDFLGGLTFTYAVEGWAYRLRIWHLSSHLGDELIINNPGIERVNPSMEAIDFFASYQLTAQIRLYGGVGVLQSDNTFKLKPFYVEYGIECRFFGKKSHFHGLYYEPFIAMHFRNWQEYNFEIDGTYLVGYEFSKLQGIGRKFRVYFEYHHGFSLEGQFMIKRTSYASLSFSYGF
;
A
#
# COMPACT_ATOMS: atom_id res chain seq x y z
N MET A 1 -35.94 -6.61 -13.97
CA MET A 1 -35.80 -7.23 -12.62
C MET A 1 -34.36 -7.19 -12.06
N SER A 2 -33.52 -6.19 -12.39
CA SER A 2 -32.08 -6.22 -12.00
C SER A 2 -31.53 -4.96 -11.32
N LYS A 3 -32.31 -3.89 -11.12
CA LYS A 3 -31.82 -2.65 -10.45
C LYS A 3 -32.11 -2.57 -8.94
N LEU A 4 -32.98 -3.44 -8.41
CA LEU A 4 -33.44 -3.34 -7.01
C LEU A 4 -32.62 -4.14 -5.99
N ARG A 5 -31.78 -5.10 -6.43
CA ARG A 5 -31.05 -5.99 -5.51
C ARG A 5 -29.74 -5.41 -4.96
N ILE A 6 -29.13 -4.45 -5.65
CA ILE A 6 -27.87 -3.82 -5.19
C ILE A 6 -28.13 -2.82 -4.06
N ILE A 7 -29.27 -2.12 -4.10
CA ILE A 7 -29.69 -1.18 -3.04
C ILE A 7 -30.12 -1.95 -1.77
N GLN A 8 -30.70 -3.13 -1.92
CA GLN A 8 -31.08 -3.98 -0.77
C GLN A 8 -29.86 -4.50 0.02
N CYS A 9 -28.71 -4.79 -0.61
CA CYS A 9 -27.51 -5.21 0.12
C CYS A 9 -26.87 -4.07 0.94
N ILE A 10 -26.93 -2.82 0.46
CA ILE A 10 -26.41 -1.64 1.18
C ILE A 10 -27.34 -1.26 2.35
N ALA A 11 -28.66 -1.38 2.16
CA ALA A 11 -29.64 -1.09 3.20
C ALA A 11 -29.62 -2.11 4.35
N ILE A 12 -29.36 -3.40 4.09
CA ILE A 12 -29.26 -4.43 5.14
C ILE A 12 -28.03 -4.18 6.06
N CYS A 13 -26.94 -3.65 5.52
CA CYS A 13 -25.75 -3.29 6.29
C CYS A 13 -25.97 -2.05 7.19
N LEU A 14 -26.83 -1.12 6.77
CA LEU A 14 -27.19 0.07 7.56
C LEU A 14 -28.27 -0.21 8.61
N CYS A 15 -29.25 -1.09 8.33
CA CYS A 15 -30.32 -1.42 9.29
C CYS A 15 -29.86 -2.35 10.42
N LEU A 16 -28.85 -3.21 10.20
CA LEU A 16 -28.26 -4.03 11.27
C LEU A 16 -27.50 -3.20 12.33
N ASN A 17 -27.05 -1.99 11.98
CA ASN A 17 -26.42 -1.08 12.94
C ASN A 17 -27.43 -0.42 13.89
N GLN A 18 -28.69 -0.25 13.47
CA GLN A 18 -29.66 0.54 14.24
C GLN A 18 -30.42 -0.31 15.26
N ALA A 19 -30.65 -1.59 14.98
CA ALA A 19 -31.32 -2.52 15.90
C ALA A 19 -30.44 -2.96 17.09
N TYR A 20 -29.11 -2.95 16.95
CA TYR A 20 -28.19 -3.34 18.03
C TYR A 20 -27.74 -2.17 18.92
N CYS A 21 -28.06 -0.93 18.52
CA CYS A 21 -27.58 0.28 19.20
C CYS A 21 -28.41 0.67 20.44
N GLN A 22 -29.52 -0.01 20.72
CA GLN A 22 -30.35 0.30 21.90
C GLN A 22 -29.88 -0.40 23.19
N ASP A 23 -29.09 -1.48 23.08
CA ASP A 23 -28.77 -2.34 24.24
C ASP A 23 -27.43 -2.00 24.96
N LEU A 24 -26.69 -0.99 24.47
CA LEU A 24 -25.35 -0.65 24.97
C LEU A 24 -25.28 0.64 25.79
N THR A 25 -26.41 1.28 26.09
CA THR A 25 -26.44 2.60 26.75
C THR A 25 -26.14 2.57 28.27
N GLN A 26 -25.77 1.43 28.86
CA GLN A 26 -25.55 1.32 30.31
C GLN A 26 -24.21 0.72 30.77
N ARG A 27 -23.20 0.56 29.90
CA ARG A 27 -21.85 0.22 30.38
C ARG A 27 -20.89 1.36 30.10
N GLU A 28 -20.33 1.93 31.17
CA GLU A 28 -19.14 2.78 31.08
C GLU A 28 -18.05 1.99 30.36
N TYR A 29 -17.89 2.28 29.07
CA TYR A 29 -16.93 1.61 28.21
C TYR A 29 -15.55 2.16 28.49
N SER A 30 -14.77 1.42 29.26
CA SER A 30 -13.32 1.58 29.30
C SER A 30 -12.74 1.05 27.98
N PRO A 31 -11.83 1.78 27.32
CA PRO A 31 -11.26 1.37 26.04
C PRO A 31 -10.57 0.00 26.17
N PRO A 32 -10.76 -0.92 25.22
CA PRO A 32 -10.14 -2.23 25.29
C PRO A 32 -8.64 -2.11 25.07
N SER A 33 -7.90 -2.74 25.97
CA SER A 33 -6.44 -2.82 25.95
C SER A 33 -6.01 -4.10 25.19
N LEU A 34 -4.72 -4.24 24.87
CA LEU A 34 -4.20 -5.48 24.29
C LEU A 34 -4.60 -6.74 25.11
N ALA A 35 -4.83 -6.59 26.42
CA ALA A 35 -5.33 -7.65 27.29
C ALA A 35 -6.62 -8.31 26.79
N ASP A 36 -7.46 -7.60 26.05
CA ASP A 36 -8.76 -8.11 25.57
C ASP A 36 -8.63 -9.03 24.35
N SER A 37 -7.45 -9.09 23.73
CA SER A 37 -7.12 -10.00 22.61
C SER A 37 -6.39 -11.27 23.05
N ILE A 38 -6.14 -11.41 24.36
CA ILE A 38 -5.39 -12.50 24.95
C ILE A 38 -6.39 -13.53 25.51
N PRO A 39 -6.21 -14.84 25.27
CA PRO A 39 -7.14 -15.85 25.76
C PRO A 39 -7.27 -15.77 27.29
N PRO A 40 -8.49 -15.89 27.85
CA PRO A 40 -8.71 -15.82 29.29
C PRO A 40 -8.01 -17.02 29.94
N THR A 41 -6.82 -16.74 30.49
CA THR A 41 -5.95 -17.68 31.18
C THR A 41 -5.61 -17.03 32.51
N ASN A 42 -5.53 -17.80 33.60
CA ASN A 42 -5.12 -17.25 34.90
C ASN A 42 -3.63 -16.94 34.87
N TRP A 43 -3.27 -15.75 34.36
CA TRP A 43 -1.88 -15.36 34.07
C TRP A 43 -1.02 -15.26 35.34
N ASP A 44 -1.63 -15.11 36.52
CA ASP A 44 -0.95 -15.12 37.81
C ASP A 44 -0.43 -16.52 38.21
N GLU A 45 -0.95 -17.59 37.61
CA GLU A 45 -0.54 -18.98 37.85
C GLU A 45 0.41 -19.52 36.75
N VAL A 46 0.66 -18.72 35.71
CA VAL A 46 1.54 -19.10 34.60
C VAL A 46 3.00 -18.95 35.04
N SER A 47 3.79 -20.01 34.88
CA SER A 47 5.23 -19.95 35.20
C SER A 47 5.94 -18.91 34.33
N ASP A 48 6.94 -18.24 34.91
CA ASP A 48 7.74 -17.23 34.20
C ASP A 48 8.29 -17.74 32.86
N LYS A 49 8.70 -19.02 32.79
CA LYS A 49 9.19 -19.64 31.54
C LYS A 49 8.10 -19.74 30.46
N LYS A 50 6.86 -20.05 30.84
CA LYS A 50 5.74 -20.12 29.89
C LYS A 50 5.33 -18.71 29.43
N LEU A 51 5.33 -17.74 30.34
CA LEU A 51 5.10 -16.33 30.01
C LEU A 51 6.23 -15.77 29.12
N GLU A 52 7.48 -16.10 29.40
CA GLU A 52 8.64 -15.74 28.58
C GLU A 52 8.53 -16.28 27.16
N GLY A 53 8.24 -17.58 27.01
CA GLY A 53 8.08 -18.20 25.70
C GLY A 53 6.91 -17.61 24.92
N TYR A 54 5.79 -17.32 25.58
CA TYR A 54 4.63 -16.69 24.98
C TYR A 54 4.92 -15.25 24.51
N LEU A 55 5.53 -14.43 25.37
CA LEU A 55 5.91 -13.05 25.03
C LEU A 55 6.99 -13.02 23.94
N GLN A 56 7.97 -13.92 23.98
CA GLN A 56 8.96 -14.06 22.92
C GLN A 56 8.29 -14.42 21.60
N ALA A 57 7.37 -15.39 21.59
CA ALA A 57 6.62 -15.76 20.39
C ALA A 57 5.73 -14.63 19.87
N LEU A 58 5.10 -13.84 20.76
CA LEU A 58 4.29 -12.68 20.37
C LEU A 58 5.14 -11.55 19.76
N ILE A 59 6.30 -11.28 20.34
CA ILE A 59 7.25 -10.32 19.76
C ILE A 59 7.80 -10.87 18.45
N ASP A 60 8.12 -12.15 18.37
CA ASP A 60 8.58 -12.78 17.15
C ASP A 60 7.47 -12.85 16.10
N MET A 61 6.18 -12.85 16.45
CA MET A 61 5.08 -12.85 15.46
C MET A 61 4.81 -11.45 14.91
N ASN A 62 4.86 -10.42 15.75
CA ASN A 62 4.50 -9.04 15.37
C ASN A 62 5.71 -8.17 15.02
N TYR A 63 6.89 -8.56 15.50
CA TYR A 63 8.16 -7.84 15.39
C TYR A 63 9.34 -8.80 15.15
N TYR A 64 9.15 -9.89 14.37
CA TYR A 64 10.18 -10.91 14.08
C TYR A 64 11.55 -10.33 13.67
N GLU A 65 11.53 -9.17 13.02
CA GLU A 65 12.69 -8.44 12.51
C GLU A 65 13.45 -7.65 13.60
N SER A 66 12.87 -7.47 14.79
CA SER A 66 13.39 -6.59 15.84
C SER A 66 14.51 -7.23 16.66
N GLN A 67 14.68 -8.56 16.59
CA GLN A 67 15.67 -9.34 17.36
C GLN A 67 15.61 -9.09 18.88
N VAL A 68 14.47 -8.63 19.39
CA VAL A 68 14.27 -8.36 20.81
C VAL A 68 14.28 -9.68 21.57
N VAL A 69 15.02 -9.70 22.67
CA VAL A 69 15.08 -10.85 23.57
C VAL A 69 14.28 -10.52 24.82
N VAL A 70 13.32 -11.39 25.12
CA VAL A 70 12.48 -11.34 26.31
C VAL A 70 13.06 -12.27 27.36
N THR A 71 13.19 -11.78 28.59
CA THR A 71 13.46 -12.60 29.78
C THR A 71 12.44 -12.26 30.85
N VAL A 72 11.89 -13.25 31.54
CA VAL A 72 10.89 -13.02 32.60
C VAL A 72 11.41 -13.56 33.93
N LYS A 73 11.36 -12.74 34.98
CA LYS A 73 11.64 -13.16 36.35
C LYS A 73 10.61 -12.56 37.30
N GLU A 74 9.89 -13.41 38.03
CA GLU A 74 8.87 -13.06 39.02
C GLU A 74 7.78 -12.13 38.45
N GLY A 75 7.38 -12.34 37.18
CA GLY A 75 6.45 -11.48 36.45
C GLY A 75 7.01 -10.12 36.00
N VAL A 76 8.31 -9.86 36.20
CA VAL A 76 9.03 -8.71 35.64
C VAL A 76 9.66 -9.11 34.31
N VAL A 77 9.30 -8.38 33.25
CA VAL A 77 9.80 -8.61 31.89
C VAL A 77 10.99 -7.71 31.60
N TYR A 78 12.09 -8.32 31.19
CA TYR A 78 13.30 -7.65 30.73
C TYR A 78 13.36 -7.74 29.22
N LEU A 79 13.36 -6.57 28.58
CA LEU A 79 13.53 -6.45 27.13
C LEU A 79 14.95 -6.01 26.84
N SER A 80 15.63 -6.77 26.00
CA SER A 80 16.96 -6.44 25.50
C SER A 80 17.00 -6.44 23.97
N ASN A 81 18.00 -5.78 23.40
CA ASN A 81 18.18 -5.62 21.95
C ASN A 81 16.99 -4.92 21.24
N LEU A 82 16.42 -3.89 21.88
CA LEU A 82 15.34 -3.09 21.28
C LEU A 82 15.81 -2.34 20.01
N PRO A 83 14.92 -2.15 19.02
CA PRO A 83 15.22 -1.34 17.84
C PRO A 83 15.62 0.09 18.23
N LYS A 84 16.59 0.68 17.51
CA LYS A 84 16.97 2.08 17.73
C LYS A 84 15.89 3.09 17.31
N ASN A 85 14.94 2.66 16.47
CA ASN A 85 13.77 3.48 16.11
C ASN A 85 12.91 3.67 17.37
N LYS A 86 12.85 4.91 17.86
CA LYS A 86 12.15 5.26 19.11
C LYS A 86 10.64 4.98 19.07
N LEU A 87 9.99 5.10 17.91
CA LEU A 87 8.57 4.80 17.77
C LEU A 87 8.33 3.30 17.85
N LEU A 88 9.14 2.51 17.15
CA LEU A 88 9.05 1.05 17.17
C LEU A 88 9.40 0.49 18.55
N ALA A 89 10.46 0.99 19.19
CA ALA A 89 10.82 0.59 20.55
C ALA A 89 9.72 0.92 21.56
N LYS A 90 9.12 2.13 21.48
CA LYS A 90 7.96 2.49 22.30
C LYS A 90 6.77 1.58 22.04
N SER A 91 6.49 1.25 20.77
CA SER A 91 5.42 0.31 20.40
C SER A 91 5.64 -1.07 21.02
N ILE A 92 6.86 -1.61 20.94
CA ILE A 92 7.20 -2.92 21.53
C ILE A 92 7.07 -2.89 23.06
N ILE A 93 7.61 -1.85 23.71
CA ILE A 93 7.52 -1.70 25.17
C ILE A 93 6.05 -1.59 25.62
N SER A 94 5.25 -0.74 24.96
CA SER A 94 3.82 -0.61 25.24
C SER A 94 3.09 -1.92 25.01
N TYR A 95 3.38 -2.61 23.91
CA TYR A 95 2.79 -3.89 23.55
C TYR A 95 3.05 -4.96 24.63
N VAL A 96 4.27 -5.07 25.14
CA VAL A 96 4.59 -6.01 26.22
C VAL A 96 3.96 -5.57 27.56
N LYS A 97 3.92 -4.26 27.83
CA LYS A 97 3.37 -3.71 29.07
C LYS A 97 1.86 -3.90 29.21
N GLU A 98 1.13 -3.94 28.09
CA GLU A 98 -0.33 -4.12 28.08
C GLU A 98 -0.77 -5.58 28.27
N HIS A 99 0.18 -6.53 28.37
CA HIS A 99 -0.13 -7.94 28.60
C HIS A 99 -0.50 -8.19 30.09
N PRO A 100 -1.63 -8.86 30.40
CA PRO A 100 -2.16 -9.01 31.76
C PRO A 100 -1.22 -9.76 32.72
N GLY A 101 -0.41 -10.70 32.22
CA GLY A 101 0.62 -11.40 33.01
C GLY A 101 1.88 -10.59 33.32
N VAL A 102 2.00 -9.34 32.87
CA VAL A 102 3.22 -8.53 33.04
C VAL A 102 3.05 -7.51 34.16
N LYS A 103 3.82 -7.67 35.24
CA LYS A 103 3.80 -6.74 36.39
C LYS A 103 4.60 -5.47 36.10
N LYS A 104 5.73 -5.61 35.41
CA LYS A 104 6.65 -4.51 35.10
C LYS A 104 7.51 -4.84 33.88
N VAL A 105 7.86 -3.82 33.10
CA VAL A 105 8.80 -3.93 31.98
C VAL A 105 10.06 -3.12 32.29
N ILE A 106 11.23 -3.73 32.11
CA ILE A 106 12.55 -3.12 32.29
C ILE A 106 13.32 -3.26 30.97
N VAL A 107 13.86 -2.15 30.49
CA VAL A 107 14.73 -2.15 29.30
C VAL A 107 16.17 -2.33 29.76
N THR A 108 16.86 -3.27 29.12
CA THR A 108 18.26 -3.62 29.42
C THR A 108 19.08 -3.61 28.14
N ASP A 109 20.32 -3.14 28.22
CA ASP A 109 21.22 -3.13 27.06
C ASP A 109 21.79 -4.52 26.74
N VAL A 110 21.82 -5.41 27.73
CA VAL A 110 22.35 -6.78 27.63
C VAL A 110 21.28 -7.77 28.11
N PRO A 111 21.04 -8.89 27.39
CA PRO A 111 20.13 -9.92 27.87
C PRO A 111 20.57 -10.45 29.24
N ILE A 112 19.62 -10.64 30.15
CA ILE A 112 19.90 -11.29 31.43
C ILE A 112 20.27 -12.74 31.15
N GLU A 113 21.45 -13.15 31.56
CA GLU A 113 21.96 -14.51 31.33
C GLU A 113 21.07 -15.53 32.04
N ASP A 114 20.44 -16.42 31.25
CA ASP A 114 19.89 -17.69 31.71
C ASP A 114 20.84 -18.80 31.22
N PRO A 115 21.51 -19.54 32.13
CA PRO A 115 22.40 -20.65 31.80
C PRO A 115 21.77 -21.70 30.88
N GLY A 116 20.44 -21.90 30.95
CA GLY A 116 19.72 -22.84 30.09
C GLY A 116 19.61 -22.41 28.62
N ARG A 117 19.77 -21.12 28.33
CA ARG A 117 19.64 -20.53 26.98
C ARG A 117 20.95 -20.55 26.19
N LEU A 118 22.08 -20.58 26.90
CA LEU A 118 23.43 -20.61 26.31
C LEU A 118 23.80 -21.98 25.73
N ALA A 119 23.20 -23.07 26.23
CA ALA A 119 23.54 -24.44 25.84
C ALA A 119 23.04 -24.87 24.44
N HIS A 120 22.15 -24.10 23.79
CA HIS A 120 21.54 -24.49 22.49
C HIS A 120 21.67 -23.43 21.39
N GLY A 121 22.33 -22.31 21.66
CA GLY A 121 22.40 -21.20 20.71
C GLY A 121 23.73 -21.15 19.97
N ASN A 122 23.96 -22.00 18.97
CA ASN A 122 24.95 -21.67 17.94
C ASN A 122 24.54 -20.30 17.37
N ARG A 123 25.29 -19.23 17.68
CA ARG A 123 25.07 -17.89 17.13
C ARG A 123 25.39 -17.93 15.63
N ILE A 124 24.43 -18.39 14.84
CA ILE A 124 24.49 -18.33 13.38
C ILE A 124 24.69 -16.86 13.02
N LYS A 125 25.82 -16.53 12.38
CA LYS A 125 26.08 -15.17 11.87
C LYS A 125 24.99 -14.84 10.85
N ARG A 126 24.02 -14.02 11.23
CA ARG A 126 22.95 -13.56 10.32
C ARG A 126 23.41 -12.33 9.55
N VAL A 127 23.08 -12.27 8.27
CA VAL A 127 23.30 -11.08 7.43
C VAL A 127 22.58 -9.88 8.06
N ARG A 128 23.20 -8.69 8.02
CA ARG A 128 22.57 -7.44 8.47
C ARG A 128 21.47 -7.01 7.49
N GLY A 129 20.31 -7.64 7.58
CA GLY A 129 19.14 -7.30 6.78
C GLY A 129 18.03 -8.34 6.86
N ILE A 130 17.01 -8.15 6.03
CA ILE A 130 15.79 -8.97 5.98
C ILE A 130 15.62 -9.45 4.54
N TRP A 131 15.56 -10.77 4.36
CA TRP A 131 15.13 -11.37 3.10
C TRP A 131 13.60 -11.29 3.00
N PHE A 132 13.10 -10.88 1.84
CA PHE A 132 11.67 -10.89 1.50
C PHE A 132 10.75 -10.22 2.53
N PRO A 133 10.98 -8.94 2.93
CA PRO A 133 10.13 -8.27 3.92
C PRO A 133 8.68 -8.13 3.42
N GLN A 134 7.70 -8.63 4.18
CA GLN A 134 6.30 -8.71 3.70
C GLN A 134 5.35 -7.65 4.27
N ASN A 135 5.70 -7.05 5.41
CA ASN A 135 4.75 -6.27 6.22
C ASN A 135 4.83 -4.75 6.01
N THR A 136 5.92 -4.26 5.43
CA THR A 136 6.20 -2.82 5.33
C THR A 136 6.90 -2.50 4.02
N THR A 137 6.70 -1.28 3.52
CA THR A 137 7.47 -0.71 2.41
C THR A 137 8.31 0.46 2.91
N LEU A 138 9.48 0.67 2.29
CA LEU A 138 10.31 1.86 2.56
C LEU A 138 9.79 3.10 1.83
N PHE A 139 9.22 2.91 0.63
CA PHE A 139 8.62 3.98 -0.16
C PHE A 139 7.14 3.67 -0.36
N ALA A 140 6.27 4.43 0.31
CA ALA A 140 4.84 4.19 0.23
C ALA A 140 4.28 4.55 -1.18
N PRO A 141 3.35 3.75 -1.74
CA PRO A 141 2.77 3.97 -3.07
C PRO A 141 2.21 5.38 -3.25
N LEU A 142 2.34 5.97 -4.44
CA LEU A 142 1.77 7.26 -4.78
C LEU A 142 0.30 7.06 -5.14
N ILE A 143 -0.62 7.13 -4.18
CA ILE A 143 -1.97 6.53 -4.34
C ILE A 143 -2.80 7.17 -5.47
N ALA A 144 -2.57 8.47 -5.72
CA ALA A 144 -3.20 9.24 -6.79
C ALA A 144 -2.47 9.14 -8.14
N SER A 145 -1.28 8.53 -8.20
CA SER A 145 -0.65 8.26 -9.48
C SER A 145 -1.49 7.22 -10.24
N PRO A 146 -1.95 7.54 -11.46
CA PRO A 146 -2.85 6.66 -12.20
C PRO A 146 -2.18 5.33 -12.60
N ARG A 147 -0.84 5.35 -12.73
CA ARG A 147 0.00 4.18 -13.02
C ARG A 147 0.77 3.71 -11.78
N GLN A 148 0.24 3.96 -10.58
CA GLN A 148 0.74 3.30 -9.38
C GLN A 148 0.44 1.81 -9.45
N VAL A 149 1.47 0.98 -9.27
CA VAL A 149 1.32 -0.47 -9.16
C VAL A 149 0.51 -0.79 -7.90
N LYS A 150 -0.64 -1.43 -8.11
CA LYS A 150 -1.60 -1.83 -7.08
C LYS A 150 -2.56 -2.88 -7.66
N TYR A 151 -3.36 -3.47 -6.79
CA TYR A 151 -4.56 -4.18 -7.21
C TYR A 151 -5.73 -3.20 -7.22
N SER A 152 -6.44 -3.04 -8.34
CA SER A 152 -7.62 -2.18 -8.39
C SER A 152 -8.68 -2.63 -9.38
N LEU A 153 -9.92 -2.23 -9.11
CA LEU A 153 -11.06 -2.33 -10.02
C LEU A 153 -11.80 -0.99 -9.97
N GLY A 154 -12.05 -0.40 -11.14
CA GLY A 154 -12.71 0.90 -11.26
C GLY A 154 -13.71 0.93 -12.39
N TYR A 155 -14.87 1.52 -12.14
CA TYR A 155 -15.82 1.89 -13.18
C TYR A 155 -15.53 3.33 -13.62
N ARG A 156 -15.11 3.53 -14.86
CA ARG A 156 -14.70 4.81 -15.45
C ARG A 156 -15.82 5.36 -16.34
N MET A 157 -16.05 6.66 -16.27
CA MET A 157 -17.13 7.36 -16.96
C MET A 157 -16.64 8.66 -17.60
N GLY A 158 -17.22 8.98 -18.76
CA GLY A 158 -17.03 10.26 -19.44
C GLY A 158 -15.69 10.42 -20.17
N ASP A 159 -14.95 9.33 -20.41
CA ASP A 159 -13.67 9.37 -21.10
C ASP A 159 -13.85 9.62 -22.59
N GLU A 160 -13.28 10.71 -23.11
CA GLU A 160 -13.42 11.13 -24.51
C GLU A 160 -12.65 10.24 -25.48
N VAL A 161 -11.62 9.55 -24.99
CA VAL A 161 -10.72 8.71 -25.78
C VAL A 161 -11.19 7.26 -25.77
N VAL A 162 -11.54 6.75 -24.59
CA VAL A 162 -11.90 5.34 -24.38
C VAL A 162 -13.38 5.09 -24.66
N GLY A 163 -14.24 6.06 -24.34
CA GLY A 163 -15.69 5.92 -24.42
C GLY A 163 -16.39 6.32 -23.12
N LYS A 164 -17.72 6.46 -23.19
CA LYS A 164 -18.51 6.99 -22.07
C LYS A 164 -18.47 6.14 -20.82
N GLN A 165 -18.25 4.84 -20.97
CA GLN A 165 -18.23 3.86 -19.88
C GLN A 165 -17.16 2.82 -20.15
N ALA A 166 -16.32 2.58 -19.15
CA ALA A 166 -15.28 1.55 -19.21
C ALA A 166 -15.03 0.97 -17.82
N THR A 167 -14.41 -0.21 -17.78
CA THR A 167 -13.89 -0.80 -16.55
C THR A 167 -12.38 -0.87 -16.63
N ALA A 168 -11.71 -0.24 -15.66
CA ALA A 168 -10.27 -0.25 -15.49
C ALA A 168 -9.90 -1.27 -14.41
N ILE A 169 -8.94 -2.14 -14.70
CA ILE A 169 -8.47 -3.16 -13.78
C ILE A 169 -6.95 -3.05 -13.71
N SER A 170 -6.39 -3.13 -12.51
CA SER A 170 -4.94 -3.23 -12.33
C SER A 170 -4.57 -4.39 -11.43
N PHE A 171 -3.44 -5.02 -11.76
CA PHE A 171 -2.82 -6.08 -11.00
C PHE A 171 -1.34 -5.81 -10.90
N GLY A 172 -0.78 -5.85 -9.70
CA GLY A 172 0.65 -5.72 -9.54
C GLY A 172 1.06 -5.50 -8.10
N ASP A 173 2.33 -5.76 -7.85
CA ASP A 173 2.93 -5.59 -6.53
C ASP A 173 4.43 -5.30 -6.64
N ASP A 174 5.01 -4.85 -5.53
CA ASP A 174 6.45 -4.79 -5.32
C ASP A 174 6.88 -6.10 -4.63
N PHE A 175 7.83 -6.82 -5.24
CA PHE A 175 8.46 -8.00 -4.68
C PHE A 175 9.82 -7.63 -4.06
N PRO A 176 9.86 -7.34 -2.75
CA PRO A 176 11.10 -6.96 -2.09
C PRO A 176 12.02 -8.16 -1.95
N ILE A 177 13.26 -8.04 -2.42
CA ILE A 177 14.23 -9.12 -2.39
C ILE A 177 14.97 -9.08 -1.06
N PHE A 178 15.58 -7.93 -0.76
CA PHE A 178 16.40 -7.79 0.44
C PHE A 178 16.37 -6.36 0.95
N ARG A 179 16.29 -6.21 2.27
CA ARG A 179 16.38 -4.94 2.99
C ARG A 179 17.56 -4.94 3.93
N TRP A 180 18.56 -4.12 3.65
CA TRP A 180 19.60 -3.77 4.62
C TRP A 180 19.07 -2.74 5.61
N ARG A 181 19.49 -2.89 6.86
CA ARG A 181 19.10 -1.98 7.94
C ARG A 181 20.26 -1.16 8.42
N GLN A 182 20.00 0.10 8.78
CA GLN A 182 21.00 1.02 9.33
C GLN A 182 22.27 1.14 8.47
N VAL A 183 22.09 1.33 7.16
CA VAL A 183 23.19 1.51 6.21
C VAL A 183 23.65 2.96 6.14
N TRP A 184 24.92 3.12 5.73
CA TRP A 184 25.59 4.40 5.49
C TRP A 184 25.61 5.36 6.71
N LYS A 185 26.06 6.60 6.49
CA LYS A 185 26.27 7.60 7.55
C LYS A 185 24.98 7.95 8.29
N TRP A 186 23.86 7.93 7.59
CA TRP A 186 22.56 8.37 8.09
C TRP A 186 21.75 7.25 8.76
N LYS A 187 22.26 6.01 8.77
CA LYS A 187 21.63 4.85 9.41
C LYS A 187 20.18 4.59 8.97
N GLY A 188 19.86 4.90 7.71
CA GLY A 188 18.56 4.55 7.11
C GLY A 188 18.51 3.09 6.67
N ASP A 189 17.35 2.68 6.15
CA ASP A 189 17.14 1.34 5.62
C ASP A 189 17.15 1.42 4.08
N PHE A 190 17.78 0.43 3.44
CA PHE A 190 17.91 0.34 1.99
C PHE A 190 17.34 -0.98 1.50
N GLN A 191 16.58 -0.97 0.41
CA GLN A 191 15.93 -2.16 -0.13
C GLN A 191 16.04 -2.21 -1.65
N ILE A 192 16.21 -3.43 -2.16
CA ILE A 192 16.09 -3.76 -3.58
C ILE A 192 14.84 -4.60 -3.76
N SER A 193 14.01 -4.24 -4.74
CA SER A 193 12.83 -5.00 -5.13
C SER A 193 12.70 -5.12 -6.65
N ILE A 194 11.82 -6.03 -7.07
CA ILE A 194 11.29 -6.08 -8.43
C ILE A 194 9.86 -5.54 -8.39
N GLU A 195 9.51 -4.63 -9.27
CA GLU A 195 8.15 -4.13 -9.42
C GLU A 195 7.56 -4.69 -10.71
N ALA A 196 6.34 -5.21 -10.64
CA ALA A 196 5.61 -5.67 -11.82
C ALA A 196 4.14 -5.24 -11.73
N GLY A 197 3.61 -4.76 -12.84
CA GLY A 197 2.25 -4.24 -12.91
C GLY A 197 1.61 -4.49 -14.27
N CYS A 198 0.29 -4.59 -14.26
CA CYS A 198 -0.55 -4.70 -15.44
C CYS A 198 -1.76 -3.80 -15.23
N TRP A 199 -2.12 -3.02 -16.24
CA TRP A 199 -3.35 -2.25 -16.27
C TRP A 199 -4.07 -2.58 -17.55
N THR A 200 -5.31 -3.03 -17.43
CA THR A 200 -6.16 -3.37 -18.56
C THR A 200 -7.45 -2.58 -18.49
N LEU A 201 -7.95 -2.19 -19.65
CA LEU A 201 -9.14 -1.36 -19.78
C LEU A 201 -10.12 -2.01 -20.75
N PHE A 202 -11.37 -2.13 -20.33
CA PHE A 202 -12.46 -2.66 -21.14
C PHE A 202 -13.50 -1.57 -21.39
N SER A 203 -13.73 -1.20 -22.64
CA SER A 203 -14.74 -0.21 -23.02
C SER A 203 -16.08 -0.86 -23.27
N TYR A 204 -17.16 -0.25 -22.80
CA TYR A 204 -18.53 -0.68 -23.08
C TYR A 204 -19.13 0.05 -24.29
N ASP A 205 -18.45 1.10 -24.77
CA ASP A 205 -18.91 1.98 -25.84
C ASP A 205 -18.25 1.59 -27.16
N THR A 206 -18.63 0.41 -27.67
CA THR A 206 -18.14 -0.13 -28.95
C THR A 206 -18.65 0.71 -30.10
N LYS A 207 -17.77 1.48 -30.76
CA LYS A 207 -18.08 2.23 -31.98
C LYS A 207 -17.91 1.31 -33.20
N GLY A 208 -18.93 0.52 -33.53
CA GLY A 208 -18.88 -0.36 -34.71
C GLY A 208 -19.90 -1.49 -34.70
N LYS A 209 -19.83 -2.37 -35.72
CA LYS A 209 -20.54 -3.67 -35.67
C LYS A 209 -19.82 -4.53 -34.64
N ARG A 210 -20.45 -4.76 -33.48
CA ARG A 210 -19.94 -5.72 -32.50
C ARG A 210 -19.69 -7.06 -33.16
N VAL A 211 -18.45 -7.53 -33.09
CA VAL A 211 -18.15 -8.91 -33.44
C VAL A 211 -18.65 -9.80 -32.30
N GLN A 212 -19.46 -10.80 -32.64
CA GLN A 212 -19.83 -11.93 -31.75
C GLN A 212 -20.51 -11.57 -30.41
N ASP A 213 -21.51 -10.67 -30.39
CA ASP A 213 -22.33 -10.36 -29.19
C ASP A 213 -21.54 -9.98 -27.92
N GLN A 214 -20.35 -9.41 -28.07
CA GLN A 214 -19.49 -9.05 -26.95
C GLN A 214 -20.09 -7.93 -26.07
N PHE A 215 -19.92 -8.08 -24.75
CA PHE A 215 -20.40 -7.12 -23.75
C PHE A 215 -19.48 -5.89 -23.61
N ALA A 216 -18.17 -6.09 -23.78
CA ALA A 216 -17.14 -5.06 -23.70
C ALA A 216 -16.01 -5.39 -24.67
N GLU A 217 -15.32 -4.35 -25.12
CA GLU A 217 -14.14 -4.42 -25.99
C GLU A 217 -12.89 -4.24 -25.14
N HIS A 218 -11.88 -5.09 -25.30
CA HIS A 218 -10.57 -4.83 -24.72
C HIS A 218 -9.95 -3.64 -25.45
N PHE A 219 -9.71 -2.56 -24.70
CA PHE A 219 -9.20 -1.32 -25.28
C PHE A 219 -7.67 -1.33 -25.33
N ASN A 220 -7.03 -1.59 -24.19
CA ASN A 220 -5.59 -1.58 -24.05
C ASN A 220 -5.15 -2.38 -22.82
N THR A 221 -3.96 -2.96 -22.87
CA THR A 221 -3.22 -3.45 -21.70
C THR A 221 -1.81 -2.91 -21.68
N ASP A 222 -1.41 -2.30 -20.56
CA ASP A 222 -0.01 -1.93 -20.31
C ASP A 222 0.62 -2.88 -19.29
N PHE A 223 1.82 -3.34 -19.59
CA PHE A 223 2.65 -4.16 -18.69
C PHE A 223 3.86 -3.36 -18.26
N LEU A 224 4.10 -3.30 -16.95
CA LEU A 224 5.30 -2.72 -16.34
C LEU A 224 6.12 -3.81 -15.69
N GLY A 225 7.43 -3.78 -15.91
CA GLY A 225 8.42 -4.53 -15.15
C GLY A 225 9.62 -3.67 -14.84
N GLY A 226 10.15 -3.74 -13.62
CA GLY A 226 11.30 -2.92 -13.25
C GLY A 226 12.01 -3.36 -11.98
N LEU A 227 13.19 -2.77 -11.77
CA LEU A 227 13.96 -2.87 -10.54
C LEU A 227 13.80 -1.57 -9.75
N THR A 228 13.49 -1.68 -8.46
CA THR A 228 13.38 -0.55 -7.55
C THR A 228 14.47 -0.60 -6.49
N PHE A 229 15.04 0.56 -6.21
CA PHE A 229 16.01 0.78 -5.15
C PHE A 229 15.41 1.84 -4.23
N THR A 230 15.07 1.45 -3.02
CA THR A 230 14.40 2.34 -2.06
C THR A 230 15.28 2.58 -0.85
N TYR A 231 15.29 3.82 -0.37
CA TYR A 231 16.02 4.21 0.84
C TYR A 231 15.12 5.07 1.70
N ALA A 232 14.97 4.74 2.97
CA ALA A 232 14.18 5.53 3.91
C ALA A 232 15.00 5.90 5.14
N VAL A 233 14.90 7.17 5.53
CA VAL A 233 15.55 7.72 6.71
C VAL A 233 14.68 8.81 7.31
N GLU A 234 14.34 8.66 8.58
CA GLU A 234 13.46 9.58 9.31
C GLU A 234 12.12 9.81 8.58
N GLY A 235 11.80 11.06 8.20
CA GLY A 235 10.60 11.41 7.44
C GLY A 235 10.76 11.32 5.92
N TRP A 236 11.96 10.99 5.43
CA TRP A 236 12.26 10.93 4.00
C TRP A 236 12.26 9.49 3.49
N ALA A 237 11.71 9.31 2.29
CA ALA A 237 11.88 8.10 1.51
C ALA A 237 12.22 8.45 0.06
N TYR A 238 13.15 7.69 -0.51
CA TYR A 238 13.66 7.86 -1.86
C TYR A 238 13.45 6.56 -2.64
N ARG A 239 13.13 6.68 -3.92
CA ARG A 239 13.00 5.55 -4.85
C ARG A 239 13.70 5.90 -6.15
N LEU A 240 14.70 5.11 -6.50
CA LEU A 240 15.25 5.05 -7.85
C LEU A 240 14.65 3.82 -8.54
N ARG A 241 14.15 3.97 -9.75
CA ARG A 241 13.57 2.86 -10.51
C ARG A 241 14.13 2.81 -11.92
N ILE A 242 14.42 1.61 -12.39
CA ILE A 242 14.70 1.31 -13.78
C ILE A 242 13.60 0.39 -14.25
N TRP A 243 12.85 0.78 -15.26
CA TRP A 243 11.65 0.06 -15.66
C TRP A 243 11.42 0.07 -17.16
N HIS A 244 10.71 -0.95 -17.61
CA HIS A 244 10.20 -1.11 -18.97
C HIS A 244 8.68 -1.17 -18.90
N LEU A 245 8.03 -0.45 -19.82
CA LEU A 245 6.60 -0.52 -20.05
C LEU A 245 6.34 -0.87 -21.51
N SER A 246 5.49 -1.87 -21.74
CA SER A 246 4.98 -2.20 -23.06
C SER A 246 3.47 -2.10 -23.07
N SER A 247 2.94 -1.57 -24.17
CA SER A 247 1.51 -1.36 -24.36
C SER A 247 0.98 -2.22 -25.50
N HIS A 248 -0.14 -2.87 -25.26
CA HIS A 248 -0.77 -3.81 -26.17
C HIS A 248 -2.22 -3.40 -26.41
N LEU A 249 -2.48 -2.92 -27.62
CA LEU A 249 -3.81 -2.61 -28.11
C LEU A 249 -4.67 -3.88 -28.13
N GLY A 250 -5.91 -3.79 -27.64
CA GLY A 250 -6.82 -4.92 -27.65
C GLY A 250 -7.23 -5.32 -29.07
N ASP A 251 -7.40 -6.61 -29.30
CA ASP A 251 -7.74 -7.16 -30.60
C ASP A 251 -9.18 -6.82 -31.01
N GLU A 252 -10.13 -6.82 -30.07
CA GLU A 252 -11.50 -6.42 -30.37
C GLU A 252 -11.59 -4.95 -30.81
N LEU A 253 -10.77 -4.06 -30.23
CA LEU A 253 -10.68 -2.66 -30.65
C LEU A 253 -10.22 -2.53 -32.10
N ILE A 254 -9.20 -3.31 -32.50
CA ILE A 254 -8.68 -3.32 -33.88
C ILE A 254 -9.74 -3.83 -34.84
N ILE A 255 -10.42 -4.93 -34.50
CA ILE A 255 -11.43 -5.56 -35.36
C ILE A 255 -12.63 -4.64 -35.56
N ASN A 256 -13.12 -4.00 -34.49
CA ASN A 256 -14.27 -3.11 -34.56
C ASN A 256 -13.94 -1.77 -35.24
N ASN A 257 -12.67 -1.39 -35.32
CA ASN A 257 -12.20 -0.11 -35.84
C ASN A 257 -11.06 -0.31 -36.86
N PRO A 258 -11.36 -0.79 -38.09
CA PRO A 258 -10.34 -1.11 -39.10
C PRO A 258 -9.50 0.09 -39.58
N GLY A 259 -9.89 1.32 -39.23
CA GLY A 259 -9.10 2.54 -39.48
C GLY A 259 -8.05 2.85 -38.41
N ILE A 260 -7.97 2.06 -37.32
CA ILE A 260 -6.92 2.22 -36.31
C ILE A 260 -5.66 1.51 -36.79
N GLU A 261 -4.63 2.28 -37.09
CA GLU A 261 -3.29 1.76 -37.31
C GLU A 261 -2.63 1.49 -35.94
N ARG A 262 -2.17 0.26 -35.76
CA ARG A 262 -1.46 -0.15 -34.56
C ARG A 262 0.00 0.32 -34.63
N VAL A 263 0.45 0.96 -33.57
CA VAL A 263 1.87 1.27 -33.31
C VAL A 263 2.34 0.51 -32.07
N ASN A 264 3.62 0.62 -31.71
CA ASN A 264 4.18 -0.04 -30.53
C ASN A 264 4.61 0.98 -29.45
N PRO A 265 3.69 1.44 -28.59
CA PRO A 265 4.05 2.22 -27.42
C PRO A 265 4.81 1.32 -26.44
N SER A 266 6.13 1.48 -26.45
CA SER A 266 7.02 0.84 -25.50
C SER A 266 8.07 1.84 -25.07
N MET A 267 8.42 1.81 -23.79
CA MET A 267 9.38 2.73 -23.21
C MET A 267 10.19 2.08 -22.08
N GLU A 268 11.47 2.41 -22.05
CA GLU A 268 12.36 2.15 -20.93
C GLU A 268 12.68 3.48 -20.25
N ALA A 269 12.69 3.50 -18.92
CA ALA A 269 12.96 4.73 -18.19
C ALA A 269 13.75 4.48 -16.91
N ILE A 270 14.42 5.55 -16.49
CA ILE A 270 15.01 5.69 -15.17
C ILE A 270 14.40 6.91 -14.49
N ASP A 271 13.87 6.71 -13.27
CA ASP A 271 13.30 7.78 -12.48
C ASP A 271 13.78 7.79 -11.04
N PHE A 272 13.77 8.98 -10.47
CA PHE A 272 14.08 9.20 -9.07
C PHE A 272 12.97 10.01 -8.42
N PHE A 273 12.40 9.46 -7.37
CA PHE A 273 11.38 10.09 -6.55
C PHE A 273 11.88 10.26 -5.11
N ALA A 274 11.52 11.39 -4.52
CA ALA A 274 11.61 11.64 -3.10
C ALA A 274 10.20 11.86 -2.53
N SER A 275 9.99 11.40 -1.31
CA SER A 275 8.79 11.69 -0.53
C SER A 275 9.19 12.14 0.87
N TYR A 276 8.41 13.08 1.41
CA TYR A 276 8.60 13.63 2.73
C TYR A 276 7.30 13.60 3.51
N GLN A 277 7.33 12.97 4.68
CA GLN A 277 6.24 12.96 5.64
C GLN A 277 6.27 14.27 6.43
N LEU A 278 5.54 15.29 5.94
CA LEU A 278 5.53 16.64 6.52
C LEU A 278 4.91 16.66 7.92
N THR A 279 3.79 15.95 8.09
CA THR A 279 3.11 15.73 9.37
C THR A 279 2.65 14.28 9.46
N ALA A 280 2.01 13.83 10.54
CA ALA A 280 1.42 12.50 10.57
C ALA A 280 0.30 12.29 9.51
N GLN A 281 -0.26 13.39 8.99
CA GLN A 281 -1.42 13.40 8.09
C GLN A 281 -1.04 13.75 6.65
N ILE A 282 0.00 14.56 6.45
CA ILE A 282 0.33 15.16 5.16
C ILE A 282 1.65 14.59 4.66
N ARG A 283 1.61 14.05 3.44
CA ARG A 283 2.78 13.58 2.69
C ARG A 283 2.91 14.34 1.39
N LEU A 284 4.11 14.82 1.11
CA LEU A 284 4.49 15.43 -0.16
C LEU A 284 5.46 14.52 -0.88
N TYR A 285 5.42 14.51 -2.21
CA TYR A 285 6.38 13.77 -3.01
C TYR A 285 6.60 14.43 -4.36
N GLY A 286 7.74 14.15 -4.96
CA GLY A 286 8.12 14.64 -6.27
C GLY A 286 9.26 13.82 -6.84
N GLY A 287 9.33 13.79 -8.16
CA GLY A 287 10.35 13.04 -8.88
C GLY A 287 10.54 13.52 -10.30
N VAL A 288 11.63 13.09 -10.87
CA VAL A 288 12.01 13.33 -12.26
C VAL A 288 12.38 12.02 -12.91
N GLY A 289 12.18 11.92 -14.21
CA GLY A 289 12.61 10.77 -14.97
C GLY A 289 12.97 11.12 -16.39
N VAL A 290 13.72 10.20 -17.00
CA VAL A 290 14.02 10.20 -18.42
C VAL A 290 13.62 8.85 -19.00
N LEU A 291 12.97 8.89 -20.16
CA LEU A 291 12.55 7.71 -20.90
C LEU A 291 13.15 7.70 -22.29
N GLN A 292 13.28 6.50 -22.83
CA GLN A 292 13.50 6.23 -24.24
C GLN A 292 12.30 5.43 -24.73
N SER A 293 11.74 5.79 -25.89
CA SER A 293 10.62 5.07 -26.47
C SER A 293 10.99 4.41 -27.80
N ASP A 294 10.18 3.43 -28.18
CA ASP A 294 10.27 2.70 -29.44
C ASP A 294 10.28 3.62 -30.68
N ASN A 295 10.88 3.15 -31.78
CA ASN A 295 10.97 3.93 -33.01
C ASN A 295 9.63 4.21 -33.69
N THR A 296 8.64 3.34 -33.48
CA THR A 296 7.30 3.46 -34.06
C THR A 296 6.38 4.40 -33.25
N PHE A 297 6.77 4.74 -32.02
CA PHE A 297 6.02 5.64 -31.15
C PHE A 297 6.98 6.52 -30.34
N LYS A 298 7.50 7.57 -31.00
CA LYS A 298 8.49 8.47 -30.41
C LYS A 298 7.87 9.45 -29.42
N LEU A 299 8.40 9.45 -28.21
CA LEU A 299 8.07 10.35 -27.12
C LEU A 299 9.30 11.20 -26.76
N LYS A 300 9.07 12.44 -26.34
CA LYS A 300 10.12 13.26 -25.75
C LYS A 300 10.53 12.70 -24.37
N PRO A 301 11.83 12.73 -24.04
CA PRO A 301 12.38 11.88 -22.98
C PRO A 301 12.08 12.32 -21.56
N PHE A 302 11.92 13.61 -21.29
CA PHE A 302 11.94 14.11 -19.91
C PHE A 302 10.54 14.22 -19.29
N TYR A 303 10.41 13.89 -18.01
CA TYR A 303 9.20 14.14 -17.25
C TYR A 303 9.46 14.51 -15.80
N VAL A 304 8.51 15.24 -15.23
CA VAL A 304 8.46 15.58 -13.80
C VAL A 304 7.07 15.18 -13.28
N GLU A 305 7.03 14.60 -12.09
CA GLU A 305 5.78 14.27 -11.42
C GLU A 305 5.85 14.61 -9.94
N TYR A 306 4.73 14.99 -9.36
CA TYR A 306 4.66 15.37 -7.95
C TYR A 306 3.24 15.26 -7.43
N GLY A 307 3.09 15.31 -6.11
CA GLY A 307 1.78 15.24 -5.52
C GLY A 307 1.75 15.38 -4.01
N ILE A 308 0.54 15.34 -3.51
CA ILE A 308 0.21 15.50 -2.11
C ILE A 308 -0.82 14.45 -1.70
N GLU A 309 -0.66 13.92 -0.49
CA GLU A 309 -1.64 13.07 0.16
C GLU A 309 -1.94 13.59 1.54
N CYS A 310 -3.22 13.68 1.85
CA CYS A 310 -3.69 14.10 3.15
C CYS A 310 -4.67 13.06 3.70
N ARG A 311 -4.43 12.62 4.93
CA ARG A 311 -5.27 11.67 5.67
C ARG A 311 -5.81 12.35 6.93
N PHE A 312 -7.09 12.19 7.20
CA PHE A 312 -7.76 12.97 8.23
C PHE A 312 -8.69 12.12 9.09
N PHE A 313 -8.85 12.49 10.35
CA PHE A 313 -9.88 11.96 11.24
C PHE A 313 -9.93 10.42 11.33
N GLY A 314 -8.77 9.77 11.28
CA GLY A 314 -8.67 8.33 11.43
C GLY A 314 -9.29 7.82 12.72
N LYS A 315 -10.10 6.76 12.61
CA LYS A 315 -10.83 6.16 13.74
C LYS A 315 -10.54 4.68 13.84
N LYS A 316 -10.43 4.20 15.07
CA LYS A 316 -10.27 2.78 15.41
C LYS A 316 -11.63 2.22 15.82
N SER A 317 -12.03 1.12 15.19
CA SER A 317 -13.15 0.29 15.63
C SER A 317 -12.58 -0.98 16.25
N HIS A 318 -12.49 -0.98 17.59
CA HIS A 318 -11.98 -2.12 18.36
C HIS A 318 -12.82 -3.38 18.20
N PHE A 319 -14.15 -3.23 18.15
CA PHE A 319 -15.08 -4.34 17.96
C PHE A 319 -14.80 -5.12 16.65
N HIS A 320 -14.54 -4.40 15.56
CA HIS A 320 -14.25 -5.01 14.25
C HIS A 320 -12.76 -5.27 13.99
N GLY A 321 -11.85 -4.81 14.86
CA GLY A 321 -10.41 -4.90 14.60
C GLY A 321 -9.92 -4.06 13.41
N LEU A 322 -10.59 -2.93 13.11
CA LEU A 322 -10.31 -2.11 11.92
C LEU A 322 -9.92 -0.67 12.27
N TYR A 323 -9.04 -0.09 11.47
CA TYR A 323 -8.76 1.34 11.40
C TYR A 323 -9.25 1.88 10.05
N TYR A 324 -10.06 2.94 10.08
CA TYR A 324 -10.59 3.59 8.89
C TYR A 324 -10.25 5.07 8.88
N GLU A 325 -9.85 5.58 7.72
CA GLU A 325 -9.34 6.94 7.59
C GLU A 325 -9.75 7.55 6.24
N PRO A 326 -10.49 8.68 6.25
CA PRO A 326 -10.68 9.48 5.05
C PRO A 326 -9.36 10.01 4.49
N PHE A 327 -9.25 10.09 3.16
CA PHE A 327 -8.11 10.70 2.50
C PHE A 327 -8.51 11.56 1.30
N ILE A 328 -7.64 12.52 0.99
CA ILE A 328 -7.62 13.30 -0.25
C ILE A 328 -6.21 13.19 -0.81
N ALA A 329 -6.09 12.94 -2.12
CA ALA A 329 -4.80 12.86 -2.77
C ALA A 329 -4.83 13.49 -4.15
N MET A 330 -3.71 14.07 -4.56
CA MET A 330 -3.54 14.68 -5.87
C MET A 330 -2.20 14.28 -6.43
N HIS A 331 -2.16 14.02 -7.73
CA HIS A 331 -0.95 13.68 -8.47
C HIS A 331 -0.94 14.46 -9.78
N PHE A 332 0.22 15.02 -10.10
CA PHE A 332 0.44 15.83 -11.28
C PHE A 332 1.58 15.26 -12.09
N ARG A 333 1.40 15.21 -13.41
CA ARG A 333 2.42 14.85 -14.39
C ARG A 333 2.66 16.02 -15.33
N ASN A 334 3.93 16.32 -15.56
CA ASN A 334 4.37 17.30 -16.55
C ASN A 334 5.44 16.64 -17.41
N TRP A 335 4.98 15.99 -18.48
CA TRP A 335 5.87 15.33 -19.43
C TRP A 335 6.27 16.31 -20.52
N GLN A 336 7.52 16.23 -20.98
CA GLN A 336 8.02 17.05 -22.09
C GLN A 336 7.20 16.83 -23.37
N GLU A 337 6.72 15.60 -23.58
CA GLU A 337 5.82 15.24 -24.68
C GLU A 337 4.61 16.19 -24.76
N TYR A 338 4.04 16.51 -23.60
CA TYR A 338 2.86 17.36 -23.43
C TYR A 338 3.21 18.83 -23.24
N ASN A 339 4.43 19.25 -23.62
CA ASN A 339 4.94 20.60 -23.39
C ASN A 339 4.87 21.03 -21.91
N PHE A 340 4.99 20.08 -20.98
CA PHE A 340 4.84 20.30 -19.54
C PHE A 340 3.47 20.86 -19.12
N GLU A 341 2.43 20.70 -19.94
CA GLU A 341 1.06 20.97 -19.51
C GLU A 341 0.70 20.13 -18.28
N ILE A 342 -0.17 20.68 -17.42
CA ILE A 342 -0.61 19.99 -16.22
C ILE A 342 -1.55 18.85 -16.60
N ASP A 343 -1.17 17.65 -16.21
CA ASP A 343 -1.98 16.45 -16.23
C ASP A 343 -2.24 16.01 -14.78
N GLY A 344 -3.48 16.10 -14.32
CA GLY A 344 -3.84 15.95 -12.92
C GLY A 344 -4.81 14.80 -12.65
N THR A 345 -4.51 14.01 -11.62
CA THR A 345 -5.41 13.01 -11.04
C THR A 345 -5.71 13.34 -9.59
N TYR A 346 -6.98 13.34 -9.22
CA TYR A 346 -7.49 13.74 -7.91
C TYR A 346 -8.33 12.60 -7.32
N LEU A 347 -8.04 12.23 -6.08
CA LEU A 347 -8.74 11.19 -5.34
C LEU A 347 -9.36 11.73 -4.06
N VAL A 348 -10.57 11.28 -3.76
CA VAL A 348 -11.20 11.43 -2.44
C VAL A 348 -11.84 10.11 -2.04
N GLY A 349 -11.60 9.65 -0.82
CA GLY A 349 -12.09 8.35 -0.41
C GLY A 349 -11.80 7.98 1.03
N TYR A 350 -11.97 6.70 1.32
CA TYR A 350 -11.72 6.09 2.62
C TYR A 350 -10.76 4.91 2.45
N GLU A 351 -9.79 4.81 3.36
CA GLU A 351 -8.94 3.64 3.50
C GLU A 351 -9.28 2.86 4.77
N PHE A 352 -9.21 1.54 4.67
CA PHE A 352 -9.49 0.56 5.72
C PHE A 352 -8.27 -0.32 5.90
N SER A 353 -7.85 -0.53 7.14
CA SER A 353 -6.68 -1.33 7.50
C SER A 353 -6.87 -2.04 8.84
N LYS A 354 -5.94 -2.90 9.21
CA LYS A 354 -5.89 -3.48 10.57
C LYS A 354 -5.71 -2.37 11.62
N LEU A 355 -6.07 -2.63 12.89
CA LEU A 355 -5.97 -1.65 13.99
C LEU A 355 -4.63 -0.92 14.11
N GLN A 356 -3.54 -1.57 13.70
CA GLN A 356 -2.20 -1.00 13.73
C GLN A 356 -2.02 0.14 12.72
N GLY A 357 -2.86 0.23 11.68
CA GLY A 357 -2.73 1.22 10.61
C GLY A 357 -1.53 1.00 9.69
N ILE A 358 -0.83 -0.12 9.84
CA ILE A 358 0.40 -0.49 9.12
C ILE A 358 0.09 -1.58 8.10
N GLY A 359 0.79 -1.52 6.96
CA GLY A 359 0.74 -2.54 5.93
C GLY A 359 -0.28 -2.23 4.84
N ARG A 360 -0.75 -3.27 4.16
CA ARG A 360 -1.72 -3.14 3.06
C ARG A 360 -3.07 -2.65 3.57
N LYS A 361 -3.70 -1.78 2.79
CA LYS A 361 -4.99 -1.13 3.04
C LYS A 361 -5.94 -1.41 1.88
N PHE A 362 -7.22 -1.59 2.22
CA PHE A 362 -8.30 -1.56 1.24
C PHE A 362 -8.79 -0.12 1.11
N ARG A 363 -8.99 0.38 -0.11
CA ARG A 363 -9.43 1.76 -0.35
C ARG A 363 -10.64 1.77 -1.26
N VAL A 364 -11.59 2.64 -0.95
CA VAL A 364 -12.73 2.97 -1.81
C VAL A 364 -12.69 4.46 -2.08
N TYR A 365 -12.71 4.87 -3.34
CA TYR A 365 -12.51 6.27 -3.68
C TYR A 365 -13.18 6.67 -4.99
N PHE A 366 -13.51 7.95 -5.07
CA PHE A 366 -13.80 8.64 -6.31
C PHE A 366 -12.49 9.20 -6.87
N GLU A 367 -12.29 8.99 -8.16
CA GLU A 367 -11.18 9.50 -8.95
C GLU A 367 -11.73 10.48 -9.99
N TYR A 368 -11.04 11.61 -10.16
CA TYR A 368 -11.22 12.49 -11.30
C TYR A 368 -9.86 12.73 -11.95
N HIS A 369 -9.81 12.57 -13.27
CA HIS A 369 -8.61 12.78 -14.06
C HIS A 369 -8.90 13.84 -15.13
N HIS A 370 -7.96 14.78 -15.29
CA HIS A 370 -8.01 15.81 -16.30
C HIS A 370 -6.61 16.05 -16.87
N GLY A 371 -6.40 15.64 -18.12
CA GLY A 371 -5.08 15.65 -18.71
C GLY A 371 -5.02 14.85 -20.00
N PHE A 372 -4.09 13.92 -20.07
CA PHE A 372 -3.84 13.09 -21.24
C PHE A 372 -4.25 11.66 -20.95
N SER A 373 -4.76 10.97 -21.96
CA SER A 373 -5.09 9.56 -21.86
C SER A 373 -3.89 8.79 -21.34
N LEU A 374 -4.17 7.77 -20.55
CA LEU A 374 -3.14 6.92 -20.00
C LEU A 374 -2.86 5.73 -20.92
N GLU A 375 -3.69 5.52 -21.94
CA GLU A 375 -3.84 4.23 -22.60
C GLU A 375 -2.99 4.15 -23.87
N GLY A 376 -1.84 3.48 -23.76
CA GLY A 376 -1.01 3.07 -24.90
C GLY A 376 -0.81 4.14 -25.97
N GLN A 377 -1.15 3.81 -27.22
CA GLN A 377 -0.96 4.69 -28.36
C GLN A 377 -1.84 5.94 -28.33
N PHE A 378 -2.83 5.98 -27.44
CA PHE A 378 -3.70 7.13 -27.27
C PHE A 378 -3.18 8.13 -26.25
N MET A 379 -2.03 7.87 -25.61
CA MET A 379 -1.52 8.69 -24.52
C MET A 379 -1.15 10.13 -24.87
N ILE A 380 -1.15 10.49 -26.16
CA ILE A 380 -0.98 11.86 -26.65
C ILE A 380 -2.31 12.62 -26.79
N LYS A 381 -3.45 11.95 -26.61
CA LYS A 381 -4.78 12.55 -26.70
C LYS A 381 -5.20 13.08 -25.34
N ARG A 382 -5.79 14.27 -25.31
CA ARG A 382 -6.41 14.81 -24.10
C ARG A 382 -7.70 14.06 -23.77
N THR A 383 -7.96 13.90 -22.48
CA THR A 383 -9.22 13.35 -21.98
C THR A 383 -9.48 13.87 -20.57
N SER A 384 -10.72 13.71 -20.13
CA SER A 384 -11.07 13.78 -18.72
C SER A 384 -12.03 12.67 -18.41
N TYR A 385 -11.97 12.14 -17.20
CA TYR A 385 -12.87 11.08 -16.77
C TYR A 385 -13.07 11.10 -15.26
N ALA A 386 -14.19 10.54 -14.83
CA ALA A 386 -14.44 10.23 -13.43
C ALA A 386 -14.47 8.71 -13.22
N SER A 387 -14.09 8.22 -12.05
CA SER A 387 -14.20 6.81 -11.71
C SER A 387 -14.60 6.59 -10.26
N LEU A 388 -15.42 5.55 -10.03
CA LEU A 388 -15.56 4.94 -8.71
C LEU A 388 -14.69 3.69 -8.68
N SER A 389 -13.72 3.66 -7.77
CA SER A 389 -12.67 2.65 -7.74
C SER A 389 -12.45 2.06 -6.36
N PHE A 390 -12.02 0.81 -6.36
CA PHE A 390 -11.55 0.08 -5.20
C PHE A 390 -10.11 -0.34 -5.43
N SER A 391 -9.27 -0.29 -4.39
CA SER A 391 -7.90 -0.80 -4.49
C SER A 391 -7.44 -1.51 -3.22
N TYR A 392 -6.47 -2.40 -3.38
CA TYR A 392 -5.76 -3.06 -2.29
C TYR A 392 -4.26 -2.96 -2.53
N GLY A 393 -3.52 -2.50 -1.52
CA GLY A 393 -2.08 -2.27 -1.60
C GLY A 393 -1.57 -1.49 -0.40
N PHE A 394 -0.27 -1.21 -0.33
CA PHE A 394 0.32 -0.40 0.74
C PHE A 394 -0.20 1.05 0.75
#